data_AF-A0A151J4J8-F1
#
_entry.id   AF-A0A151J4J8-F1
#
_cell.length_a   1.000
_cell.length_b   1.000
_cell.length_c   1.000
_cell.angle_alpha   90.00
_cell.angle_beta   90.00
_cell.angle_gamma   90.00
#
_symmetry.space_group_name_H-M   'P 1'
#
loop_
_entity.id
_entity.type
_entity.pdbx_description
1 polymer ?
#
loop_
_entity_poly.entity_id
_entity_poly.type
_entity_poly.pdbx_seq_one_letter_code
_entity_poly.pdbx_strand_id
1 'polypeptide(L)'
;MLVPTFVDLQGFIVNKKFIVKEVAVLKQGAVLTHYIFTSSVPWKFLTRSDRSCASWLSAYHHGLQWEDGMIPYSEAKRLITAAVFEDYAIVYVKRREKLTWLWNLLLDDERERMHIETLDTVCEDMKSLATLDVANTIRCGQHIKICALQNVFKIYNWWLDKNF
;
A
#
# COMPACT_ATOMS: atom_id res chain seq x y z
N MET A 1 7.22 -20.83 11.77
CA MET A 1 6.33 -20.36 10.69
C MET A 1 7.13 -19.42 9.81
N LEU A 2 6.91 -19.44 8.48
CA LEU A 2 7.51 -18.43 7.60
C LEU A 2 6.82 -17.09 7.88
N VAL A 3 7.60 -16.03 8.09
CA VAL A 3 7.04 -14.69 8.29
C VAL A 3 6.53 -14.18 6.93
N PRO A 4 5.25 -13.77 6.82
CA PRO A 4 4.69 -13.24 5.59
C PRO A 4 5.33 -11.91 5.15
N THR A 5 5.02 -11.51 3.93
CA THR A 5 5.27 -10.16 3.43
C THR A 5 4.02 -9.29 3.64
N PHE A 6 4.20 -8.09 4.17
CA PHE A 6 3.11 -7.16 4.46
C PHE A 6 3.15 -5.94 3.55
N VAL A 7 2.03 -5.61 2.93
CA VAL A 7 1.94 -4.56 1.90
C VAL A 7 0.78 -3.60 2.20
N ASP A 8 1.05 -2.30 2.12
CA ASP A 8 0.01 -1.28 2.03
C ASP A 8 0.32 -0.31 0.89
N LEU A 9 -0.76 0.16 0.24
CA LEU A 9 -0.70 1.07 -0.90
C LEU A 9 -1.57 2.29 -0.58
N GLN A 10 -1.07 3.52 -0.74
CA GLN A 10 -1.91 4.73 -0.74
C GLN A 10 -1.87 5.37 -2.11
N GLY A 11 -2.93 6.07 -2.47
CA GLY A 11 -3.10 6.55 -3.83
C GLY A 11 -4.40 7.30 -4.03
N PHE A 12 -4.63 7.66 -5.28
CA PHE A 12 -5.78 8.47 -5.69
C PHE A 12 -6.72 7.67 -6.58
N ILE A 13 -7.98 8.09 -6.64
CA ILE A 13 -8.93 7.58 -7.62
C ILE A 13 -8.97 8.56 -8.79
N VAL A 14 -8.60 8.09 -9.98
CA VAL A 14 -8.61 8.87 -11.22
C VAL A 14 -9.41 8.11 -12.25
N ASN A 15 -10.45 8.73 -12.81
CA ASN A 15 -11.33 8.07 -13.78
C ASN A 15 -11.82 6.70 -13.26
N LYS A 16 -12.24 6.66 -11.99
CA LYS A 16 -12.72 5.47 -11.27
C LYS A 16 -11.68 4.33 -11.13
N LYS A 17 -10.40 4.60 -11.36
CA LYS A 17 -9.31 3.64 -11.18
C LYS A 17 -8.40 4.08 -10.04
N PHE A 18 -7.98 3.13 -9.21
CA PHE A 18 -6.95 3.37 -8.22
C PHE A 18 -5.59 3.56 -8.90
N ILE A 19 -4.94 4.68 -8.59
CA ILE A 19 -3.60 5.04 -9.01
C ILE A 19 -2.74 5.08 -7.76
N VAL A 20 -1.80 4.15 -7.66
CA VAL A 20 -0.89 4.08 -6.52
C VAL A 20 -0.01 5.33 -6.46
N LYS A 21 0.33 5.78 -5.26
CA LYS A 21 1.18 6.95 -5.03
C LYS A 21 2.26 6.64 -4.01
N GLU A 22 1.89 5.98 -2.94
CA GLU A 22 2.81 5.53 -1.90
C GLU A 22 2.67 4.00 -1.76
N VAL A 23 3.79 3.31 -1.62
CA VAL A 23 3.85 1.87 -1.37
C VAL A 23 4.81 1.61 -0.24
N ALA A 24 4.38 0.79 0.71
CA ALA A 24 5.26 0.19 1.69
C ALA A 24 5.16 -1.33 1.62
N VAL A 25 6.31 -1.99 1.72
CA VAL A 25 6.44 -3.44 1.78
C VAL A 25 7.38 -3.77 2.92
N LEU A 26 6.93 -4.60 3.86
CA LEU A 26 7.79 -5.23 4.85
C LEU A 26 7.87 -6.71 4.52
N LYS A 27 8.92 -7.06 3.78
CA LYS A 27 9.16 -8.42 3.32
C LYS A 27 9.71 -9.27 4.46
N GLN A 28 9.02 -10.37 4.75
CA GLN A 28 9.35 -11.32 5.81
C GLN A 28 9.55 -10.68 7.20
N GLY A 29 8.87 -9.57 7.47
CA GLY A 29 9.03 -8.83 8.74
C GLY A 29 10.37 -8.11 8.92
N ALA A 30 11.28 -8.13 7.94
CA ALA A 30 12.67 -7.67 8.11
C ALA A 30 13.11 -6.65 7.06
N VAL A 31 12.78 -6.86 5.78
CA VAL A 31 13.24 -5.99 4.70
C VAL A 31 12.17 -4.96 4.37
N LEU A 32 12.41 -3.72 4.78
CA LEU A 32 11.51 -2.60 4.53
C LEU A 32 11.83 -1.93 3.18
N THR A 33 10.80 -1.79 2.35
CA THR A 33 10.83 -0.98 1.13
C THR A 33 9.71 0.07 1.20
N HIS A 34 10.04 1.33 0.87
CA HIS A 34 9.07 2.43 0.86
C HIS A 34 9.30 3.32 -0.37
N TYR A 35 8.26 3.51 -1.16
CA TYR A 35 8.30 4.32 -2.37
C TYR A 35 7.18 5.36 -2.37
N ILE A 36 7.52 6.58 -2.84
CA ILE A 36 6.55 7.61 -3.18
C ILE A 36 6.80 8.00 -4.64
N PHE A 37 5.82 7.68 -5.49
CA PHE A 37 5.90 7.91 -6.93
C PHE A 37 5.40 9.30 -7.30
N THR A 38 6.00 9.91 -8.33
CA THR A 38 5.46 11.10 -8.99
C THR A 38 4.09 10.78 -9.57
N SER A 39 3.29 11.81 -9.89
CA SER A 39 1.97 11.57 -10.47
C SER A 39 2.05 11.01 -11.89
N SER A 40 1.16 10.06 -12.19
CA SER A 40 1.06 9.43 -13.52
C SER A 40 0.56 10.40 -14.60
N VAL A 41 -0.21 11.41 -14.18
CA VAL A 41 -0.73 12.46 -15.07
C VAL A 41 -0.60 13.84 -14.40
N PRO A 42 -0.28 14.89 -15.17
CA PRO A 42 -0.32 16.28 -14.69
C PRO A 42 -1.70 16.68 -14.13
N TRP A 43 -1.71 17.45 -13.03
CA TRP A 43 -2.95 17.93 -12.37
C TRP A 43 -3.93 18.62 -13.33
N LYS A 44 -3.40 19.39 -14.29
CA LYS A 44 -4.20 20.11 -15.29
C LYS A 44 -5.04 19.20 -16.20
N PHE A 45 -4.67 17.93 -16.32
CA PHE A 45 -5.40 16.94 -17.13
C PHE A 45 -6.45 16.16 -16.34
N LEU A 46 -6.52 16.34 -15.02
CA LEU A 46 -7.58 15.77 -14.21
C LEU A 46 -8.91 16.47 -14.49
N THR A 47 -9.98 15.69 -14.48
CA THR A 47 -11.35 16.22 -14.48
C THR A 47 -11.61 17.00 -13.19
N ARG A 48 -12.63 17.85 -13.19
CA ARG A 48 -13.05 18.56 -11.96
C ARG A 48 -13.38 17.59 -10.83
N SER A 49 -14.01 16.46 -11.15
CA SER A 49 -14.36 15.43 -10.16
C SER A 49 -13.11 14.78 -9.56
N ASP A 50 -12.15 14.38 -10.40
CA ASP A 50 -10.90 13.76 -9.94
C ASP A 50 -10.10 14.73 -9.05
N ARG A 51 -10.02 16.02 -9.41
CA ARG A 51 -9.34 17.04 -8.58
C ARG A 51 -9.99 17.20 -7.21
N SER A 52 -11.33 17.25 -7.17
CA SER A 52 -12.07 17.33 -5.91
C SER A 52 -11.82 16.10 -5.04
N CYS A 53 -11.84 14.90 -5.63
CA CYS A 53 -11.53 13.66 -4.93
C CYS A 53 -10.10 13.64 -4.40
N ALA A 54 -9.12 13.99 -5.24
CA ALA A 54 -7.72 14.06 -4.84
C ALA A 54 -7.49 15.07 -3.71
N SER A 55 -8.08 16.27 -3.82
CA SER A 55 -7.99 17.30 -2.77
C SER A 55 -8.58 16.82 -1.45
N TRP A 56 -9.72 16.11 -1.49
CA TRP A 56 -10.33 15.54 -0.29
C TRP A 56 -9.44 14.46 0.34
N LEU A 57 -8.87 13.56 -0.48
CA LEU A 57 -7.96 12.52 -0.01
C LEU A 57 -6.68 13.10 0.60
N SER A 58 -6.10 14.14 0.00
CA SER A 58 -4.96 14.87 0.56
C SER A 58 -5.31 15.53 1.88
N ALA A 59 -6.40 16.28 1.97
CA ALA A 59 -6.74 17.02 3.18
C ALA A 59 -7.25 16.13 4.33
N TYR A 60 -7.99 15.07 4.03
CA TYR A 60 -8.78 14.33 5.02
C TYR A 60 -8.41 12.87 5.18
N HIS A 61 -7.72 12.24 4.22
CA HIS A 61 -7.40 10.81 4.29
C HIS A 61 -5.91 10.55 4.58
N HIS A 62 -5.04 10.69 3.59
CA HIS A 62 -3.65 10.27 3.71
C HIS A 62 -2.64 11.41 3.85
N GLY A 63 -2.93 12.62 3.35
CA GLY A 63 -1.97 13.73 3.39
C GLY A 63 -1.07 13.85 2.17
N LEU A 64 -0.94 12.80 1.35
CA LEU A 64 -0.20 12.83 0.08
C LEU A 64 -0.70 13.96 -0.82
N GLN A 65 0.19 14.84 -1.25
CA GLN A 65 -0.09 15.83 -2.28
C GLN A 65 0.01 15.19 -3.66
N TRP A 66 -0.63 15.83 -4.65
CA TRP A 66 -0.59 15.33 -6.01
C TRP A 66 0.83 15.38 -6.58
N GLU A 67 1.58 16.43 -6.28
CA GLU A 67 2.93 16.65 -6.80
C GLU A 67 4.03 15.92 -6.00
N ASP A 68 3.69 15.26 -4.89
CA ASP A 68 4.65 14.51 -4.08
C ASP A 68 5.33 13.38 -4.85
N GLY A 69 6.49 12.95 -4.35
CA GLY A 69 7.22 11.80 -4.87
C GLY A 69 8.41 12.18 -5.74
N MET A 70 9.45 11.35 -5.69
CA MET A 70 10.70 11.56 -6.42
C MET A 70 10.94 10.46 -7.46
N ILE A 71 10.19 9.37 -7.39
CA ILE A 71 10.36 8.20 -8.26
C ILE A 71 9.34 8.32 -9.41
N PRO A 72 9.76 8.31 -10.68
CA PRO A 72 8.83 8.35 -11.80
C PRO A 72 7.78 7.24 -11.73
N TYR A 73 6.51 7.55 -11.99
CA TYR A 73 5.42 6.56 -11.98
C TYR A 73 5.65 5.40 -12.97
N SER A 74 6.43 5.63 -14.04
CA SER A 74 6.84 4.59 -14.99
C SER A 74 7.59 3.43 -14.34
N GLU A 75 8.29 3.68 -13.23
CA GLU A 75 9.05 2.66 -12.48
C GLU A 75 8.17 1.85 -11.52
N ALA A 76 6.92 2.27 -11.29
CA ALA A 76 6.07 1.70 -10.25
C ALA A 76 5.89 0.19 -10.41
N LYS A 77 5.60 -0.28 -11.64
CA LYS A 77 5.43 -1.71 -11.91
C LYS A 77 6.69 -2.49 -11.51
N ARG A 78 7.85 -2.11 -12.07
CA ARG A 78 9.12 -2.79 -11.85
C ARG A 78 9.51 -2.82 -10.37
N LEU A 79 9.41 -1.68 -9.69
CA LEU A 79 9.83 -1.54 -8.29
C LEU A 79 8.90 -2.24 -7.31
N ILE A 80 7.59 -2.16 -7.52
CA ILE A 80 6.61 -2.83 -6.65
C ILE A 80 6.71 -4.35 -6.83
N THR A 81 6.78 -4.84 -8.08
CA THR A 81 6.98 -6.27 -8.34
C THR A 81 8.25 -6.78 -7.67
N ALA A 82 9.39 -6.09 -7.83
CA ALA A 82 10.64 -6.51 -7.20
C ALA A 82 10.60 -6.50 -5.65
N ALA A 83 9.85 -5.57 -5.05
CA ALA A 83 9.73 -5.48 -3.61
C ALA A 83 8.81 -6.57 -3.02
N VAL A 84 7.75 -6.92 -3.74
CA VAL A 84 6.72 -7.86 -3.29
C VAL A 84 7.07 -9.30 -3.65
N PHE A 85 7.64 -9.54 -4.83
CA PHE A 85 7.85 -10.87 -5.39
C PHE A 85 8.84 -11.71 -4.58
N GLU A 86 8.41 -12.94 -4.29
CA GLU A 86 9.20 -14.01 -3.71
C GLU A 86 8.48 -15.34 -3.93
N ASP A 87 9.21 -16.34 -4.43
CA ASP A 87 8.64 -17.65 -4.71
C ASP A 87 8.07 -18.29 -3.44
N TYR A 88 6.83 -18.76 -3.55
CA TYR A 88 6.07 -19.44 -2.49
C TYR A 88 5.81 -18.59 -1.23
N ALA A 89 5.90 -17.25 -1.34
CA ALA A 89 5.62 -16.36 -0.23
C ALA A 89 4.12 -16.06 -0.06
N ILE A 90 3.71 -15.87 1.21
CA ILE A 90 2.40 -15.31 1.57
C ILE A 90 2.53 -13.79 1.63
N VAL A 91 1.64 -13.09 0.94
CA VAL A 91 1.58 -11.63 0.93
C VAL A 91 0.25 -11.16 1.49
N TYR A 92 0.31 -10.42 2.59
CA TYR A 92 -0.85 -9.76 3.17
C TYR A 92 -0.99 -8.34 2.64
N VAL A 93 -2.13 -8.08 2.01
CA VAL A 93 -2.52 -6.74 1.55
C VAL A 93 -3.74 -6.31 2.34
N LYS A 94 -3.77 -5.06 2.80
CA LYS A 94 -4.98 -4.54 3.43
C LYS A 94 -5.97 -4.03 2.38
N ARG A 95 -7.24 -4.44 2.52
CA ARG A 95 -8.36 -4.11 1.63
C ARG A 95 -8.34 -4.84 0.30
N ARG A 96 -9.50 -5.41 -0.04
CA ARG A 96 -9.73 -6.11 -1.31
C ARG A 96 -9.43 -5.27 -2.55
N GLU A 97 -9.75 -3.96 -2.55
CA GLU A 97 -9.46 -3.08 -3.70
C GLU A 97 -7.95 -3.00 -4.00
N LYS A 98 -7.12 -2.86 -2.96
CA LYS A 98 -5.66 -2.80 -3.09
C LYS A 98 -5.08 -4.14 -3.50
N LEU A 99 -5.65 -5.24 -2.98
CA LEU A 99 -5.31 -6.59 -3.43
C LEU A 99 -5.60 -6.76 -4.92
N THR A 100 -6.80 -6.40 -5.38
CA THR A 100 -7.16 -6.50 -6.81
C THR A 100 -6.22 -5.66 -7.68
N TRP A 101 -5.84 -4.47 -7.22
CA TRP A 101 -4.87 -3.64 -7.93
C TRP A 101 -3.48 -4.30 -8.00
N LEU A 102 -2.97 -4.80 -6.87
CA LEU A 102 -1.66 -5.46 -6.81
C LEU A 102 -1.65 -6.74 -7.65
N TRP A 103 -2.71 -7.52 -7.57
CA TRP A 103 -2.91 -8.70 -8.40
C TRP A 103 -2.78 -8.34 -9.87
N ASN A 104 -3.53 -7.33 -10.34
CA ASN A 104 -3.50 -6.87 -11.73
C ASN A 104 -2.13 -6.31 -12.18
N LEU A 105 -1.27 -5.90 -11.26
CA LEU A 105 0.08 -5.41 -11.56
C LEU A 105 1.05 -6.54 -11.94
N LEU A 106 0.95 -7.68 -11.25
CA LEU A 106 1.82 -8.85 -11.42
C LEU A 106 1.52 -9.60 -12.71
N LEU A 107 2.53 -10.27 -13.26
CA LEU A 107 2.40 -11.19 -14.39
C LEU A 107 1.76 -12.52 -13.95
N ASP A 108 1.23 -13.29 -14.90
CA ASP A 108 0.50 -14.53 -14.57
C ASP A 108 1.41 -15.58 -13.91
N ASP A 109 2.65 -15.73 -14.39
CA ASP A 109 3.65 -16.62 -13.80
C ASP A 109 4.08 -16.18 -12.38
N GLU A 110 4.11 -14.88 -12.11
CA GLU A 110 4.38 -14.35 -10.77
C GLU A 110 3.22 -14.65 -9.80
N ARG A 111 1.98 -14.54 -10.28
CA ARG A 111 0.77 -14.79 -9.46
C ARG A 111 0.64 -16.26 -9.06
N GLU A 112 0.97 -17.18 -9.95
CA GLU A 112 0.90 -18.62 -9.66
C GLU A 112 1.88 -19.07 -8.58
N ARG A 113 2.97 -18.31 -8.39
CA ARG A 113 4.02 -18.61 -7.41
C ARG A 113 3.83 -17.91 -6.07
N MET A 114 2.83 -17.05 -5.95
CA MET A 114 2.61 -16.23 -4.77
C MET A 114 1.20 -16.41 -4.22
N HIS A 115 1.08 -16.42 -2.89
CA HIS A 115 -0.22 -16.46 -2.24
C HIS A 115 -0.56 -15.07 -1.69
N ILE A 116 -1.39 -14.32 -2.41
CA ILE A 116 -1.79 -12.95 -2.01
C ILE A 116 -3.16 -13.02 -1.33
N GLU A 117 -3.18 -12.69 -0.04
CA GLU A 117 -4.39 -12.69 0.78
C GLU A 117 -4.73 -11.27 1.24
N THR A 118 -6.04 -11.01 1.36
CA THR A 118 -6.50 -9.78 2.01
C THR A 118 -6.62 -10.01 3.51
N LEU A 119 -6.14 -9.08 4.31
CA LEU A 119 -6.34 -9.14 5.77
C LEU A 119 -7.82 -9.15 6.15
N ASP A 120 -8.69 -8.58 5.32
CA ASP A 120 -10.15 -8.54 5.57
C ASP A 120 -10.78 -9.95 5.60
N THR A 121 -10.20 -10.95 4.92
CA THR A 121 -10.72 -12.34 4.92
C THR A 121 -10.11 -13.19 6.02
N VAL A 122 -8.93 -12.80 6.51
CA VAL A 122 -8.22 -13.52 7.58
C VAL A 122 -8.58 -12.94 8.96
N CYS A 123 -9.16 -11.74 9.01
CA CYS A 123 -9.48 -11.05 10.26
C CYS A 123 -10.86 -10.37 10.22
N GLU A 124 -11.89 -11.12 10.66
CA GLU A 124 -13.23 -10.55 10.94
C GLU A 124 -13.17 -9.44 12.01
N ASP A 125 -12.17 -9.52 12.91
CA ASP A 125 -11.97 -8.64 14.05
C ASP A 125 -11.07 -7.43 13.79
N MET A 126 -10.61 -7.19 12.55
CA MET A 126 -9.74 -6.05 12.25
C MET A 126 -10.56 -4.76 12.32
N LYS A 127 -10.85 -4.30 13.55
CA LYS A 127 -11.18 -2.91 13.83
C LYS A 127 -10.18 -2.07 13.06
N SER A 128 -10.68 -1.02 12.42
CA SER A 128 -9.92 -0.22 11.44
C SER A 128 -8.46 -0.01 11.89
N LEU A 129 -7.46 -0.05 10.99
CA LEU A 129 -6.05 0.28 11.31
C LEU A 129 -5.85 1.51 12.25
N ALA A 130 -6.83 2.42 12.32
CA ALA A 130 -6.83 3.52 13.28
C ALA A 130 -6.81 3.06 14.75
N THR A 131 -7.31 1.86 15.07
CA THR A 131 -7.35 1.27 16.42
C THR A 131 -6.15 0.37 16.73
N LEU A 132 -5.34 0.02 15.72
CA LEU A 132 -4.11 -0.73 15.95
C LEU A 132 -3.04 0.19 16.53
N ASP A 133 -2.28 -0.34 17.50
CA ASP A 133 -1.30 0.41 18.25
C ASP A 133 -0.29 1.08 17.30
N VAL A 134 0.01 2.33 17.63
CA VAL A 134 0.96 3.19 16.92
C VAL A 134 2.35 3.07 17.52
N ALA A 135 2.48 2.51 18.73
CA ALA A 135 3.77 2.30 19.37
C ALA A 135 4.72 1.53 18.45
N ASN A 136 5.97 1.98 18.40
CA ASN A 136 7.04 1.39 17.58
C ASN A 136 6.78 1.37 16.06
N THR A 137 5.87 2.23 15.55
CA THR A 137 5.66 2.37 14.10
C THR A 137 6.42 3.56 13.54
N ILE A 138 6.97 3.40 12.33
CA ILE A 138 7.65 4.48 11.60
C ILE A 138 6.63 5.20 10.73
N ARG A 139 6.65 6.54 10.74
CA ARG A 139 5.87 7.39 9.82
C ARG A 139 6.79 8.02 8.78
N CYS A 140 6.28 8.25 7.58
CA CYS A 140 6.95 9.19 6.69
C CYS A 140 6.82 10.61 7.26
N GLY A 141 7.86 11.43 7.16
CA GLY A 141 7.85 12.79 7.72
C GLY A 141 6.88 13.76 7.02
N GLN A 142 6.23 13.35 5.93
CA GLN A 142 5.45 14.22 5.05
C GLN A 142 3.92 13.98 5.08
N HIS A 143 3.43 12.81 5.54
CA HIS A 143 2.00 12.45 5.43
C HIS A 143 1.38 12.19 6.81
N ILE A 144 0.59 13.16 7.27
CA ILE A 144 0.26 13.36 8.70
C ILE A 144 -0.80 12.36 9.22
N LYS A 145 -1.63 11.76 8.36
CA LYS A 145 -2.83 11.00 8.77
C LYS A 145 -2.72 9.49 8.55
N ILE A 146 -2.71 9.06 7.29
CA ILE A 146 -2.71 7.63 6.92
C ILE A 146 -1.56 7.41 5.94
N CYS A 147 -0.52 6.74 6.43
CA CYS A 147 0.72 6.48 5.71
C CYS A 147 0.88 4.98 5.47
N ALA A 148 1.23 4.57 4.25
CA ALA A 148 1.45 3.16 3.93
C ALA A 148 2.52 2.53 4.82
N LEU A 149 3.62 3.26 5.09
CA LEU A 149 4.72 2.79 5.93
C LEU A 149 4.24 2.43 7.34
N GLN A 150 3.50 3.33 7.97
CA GLN A 150 2.94 3.08 9.30
C GLN A 150 1.95 1.91 9.27
N ASN A 151 1.12 1.82 8.22
CA ASN A 151 0.13 0.76 8.12
C ASN A 151 0.76 -0.62 8.02
N VAL A 152 1.86 -0.77 7.29
CA VAL A 152 2.59 -2.05 7.20
C VAL A 152 3.10 -2.50 8.57
N PHE A 153 3.69 -1.60 9.37
CA PHE A 153 4.12 -1.95 10.73
C PHE A 153 2.95 -2.29 11.65
N LYS A 154 1.82 -1.59 11.54
CA LYS A 154 0.61 -1.93 12.30
C LYS A 154 0.10 -3.34 11.97
N ILE A 155 0.12 -3.70 10.68
CA ILE A 155 -0.28 -5.04 10.23
C ILE A 155 0.71 -6.08 10.77
N TYR A 156 2.00 -5.81 10.69
CA TYR A 156 3.04 -6.71 11.20
C TYR A 156 2.93 -6.93 12.71
N ASN A 157 2.78 -5.87 13.50
CA ASN A 157 2.61 -5.97 14.96
C ASN A 157 1.35 -6.77 15.32
N TRP A 158 0.22 -6.50 14.63
CA TRP A 158 -0.99 -7.30 14.80
C TRP A 158 -0.77 -8.78 14.46
N TRP A 159 -0.03 -9.08 13.39
CA TRP A 159 0.29 -10.45 13.01
C TRP A 159 1.16 -11.14 14.06
N LEU A 160 2.14 -10.43 14.63
CA LEU A 160 2.96 -10.94 15.74
C LEU A 160 2.10 -11.30 16.94
N ASP A 161 1.24 -10.39 17.40
CA ASP A 161 0.37 -10.59 18.57
C ASP A 161 -0.61 -11.77 18.44
N LYS A 162 -0.91 -12.19 17.20
CA LYS A 162 -1.82 -13.32 16.93
C LYS A 162 -1.10 -14.65 16.78
N ASN A 163 0.21 -14.65 16.50
CA ASN A 163 0.98 -15.85 16.20
C ASN A 163 2.04 -16.18 17.26
N PHE A 164 2.24 -15.30 18.25
CA PHE A 164 3.15 -15.46 19.39
C PHE A 164 2.51 -14.93 20.67
#